data_AF-A0A5S4G5S7-F1
#
_entry.id   AF-A0A5S4G5S7-F1
#
_cell.length_a   1.000
_cell.length_b   1.000
_cell.length_c   1.000
_cell.angle_alpha   90.00
_cell.angle_beta   90.00
_cell.angle_gamma   90.00
#
_symmetry.space_group_name_H-M   'P 1'
#
loop_
_entity.id
_entity.type
_entity.pdbx_description
1 polymer ?
#
loop_
_entity_poly.entity_id
_entity_poly.type
_entity_poly.pdbx_seq_one_letter_code
_entity_poly.pdbx_strand_id
1 'polypeptide(L)'
;MAAEQEVARRRAEVNQLPSRAEVLANAMSSSSVWDRATALTFLRLFPEDVPNLLEALVDMCLSTGWAQAASEAIRAARRDIDSAQLTEIVERHLSSGDAEDYLRLASMLTDCEAWESLGMLIERAFESNDPEIREVAHDFTESHGRKLP
;
A
#
# COMPACT_ATOMS: atom_id res chain seq x y z
N MET A 1 7.18 38.75 28.50
CA MET A 1 6.15 39.45 27.70
C MET A 1 6.43 39.33 26.18
N ALA A 2 7.25 40.19 25.54
CA ALA A 2 7.44 40.12 24.07
C ALA A 2 8.17 38.86 23.56
N ALA A 3 9.19 38.38 24.29
CA ALA A 3 9.91 37.16 23.93
C ALA A 3 9.06 35.88 24.08
N GLU A 4 8.17 35.83 25.07
CA GLU A 4 7.26 34.70 25.27
C GLU A 4 6.17 34.65 24.18
N GLN A 5 5.69 35.81 23.73
CA GLN A 5 4.77 35.89 22.59
C GLN A 5 5.44 35.44 21.29
N GLU A 6 6.69 35.81 21.03
CA GLU A 6 7.43 35.36 19.85
C GLU A 6 7.70 33.85 19.87
N VAL A 7 8.04 33.28 21.04
CA VAL A 7 8.18 31.82 21.19
C VAL A 7 6.86 31.11 20.99
N ALA A 8 5.76 31.63 21.55
CA ALA A 8 4.43 31.07 21.36
C ALA A 8 3.99 31.11 19.89
N ARG A 9 4.28 32.22 19.19
CA ARG A 9 4.02 32.39 17.76
C ARG A 9 4.79 31.37 16.91
N ARG A 10 6.09 31.21 17.14
CA ARG A 10 6.91 30.25 16.40
C ARG A 10 6.51 28.79 16.67
N ARG A 11 6.11 28.46 17.91
CA ARG A 11 5.57 27.13 18.23
C ARG A 11 4.24 26.89 17.52
N ALA A 12 3.37 27.89 17.46
CA ALA A 12 2.12 27.80 16.71
C ALA A 12 2.38 27.62 15.21
N GLU A 13 3.33 28.35 14.63
CA GLU A 13 3.74 28.22 13.23
C GLU A 13 4.29 26.82 12.92
N VAL A 14 5.17 26.27 13.77
CA VAL A 14 5.72 24.91 13.59
C VAL A 14 4.64 23.85 13.73
N ASN A 15 3.70 24.00 14.67
CA ASN A 15 2.59 23.06 14.85
C ASN A 15 1.56 23.10 13.71
N GLN A 16 1.58 24.14 12.86
CA GLN A 16 0.71 24.26 11.68
C GLN A 16 1.34 23.69 10.41
N LEU A 17 2.62 23.28 10.45
CA LEU A 17 3.25 22.65 9.30
C LEU A 17 2.70 21.23 9.13
N PRO A 18 2.38 20.83 7.88
CA PRO A 18 1.95 19.47 7.62
C PRO A 18 3.06 18.50 7.99
N SER A 19 2.67 17.36 8.56
CA SER A 19 3.58 16.25 8.79
C SER A 19 4.14 15.73 7.47
N ARG A 20 5.30 15.04 7.53
CA ARG A 20 5.90 14.40 6.35
C ARG A 20 4.92 13.44 5.67
N ALA A 21 4.17 12.67 6.46
CA ALA A 21 3.15 11.75 5.96
C ALA A 21 2.02 12.49 5.23
N GLU A 22 1.54 13.63 5.75
CA GLU A 22 0.52 14.44 5.09
C GLU A 22 1.03 15.03 3.76
N VAL A 23 2.28 15.50 3.71
CA VAL A 23 2.90 15.98 2.47
C VAL A 23 2.96 14.86 1.43
N LEU A 24 3.38 13.67 1.83
CA LEU A 24 3.48 12.51 0.95
C LEU A 24 2.11 12.02 0.47
N ALA A 25 1.11 11.93 1.36
CA ALA A 25 -0.27 11.59 1.01
C ALA A 25 -0.86 12.56 -0.02
N ASN A 26 -0.63 13.87 0.16
CA ASN A 26 -1.05 14.89 -0.79
C ASN A 26 -0.32 14.77 -2.14
N ALA A 27 0.97 14.46 -2.13
CA ALA A 27 1.74 14.27 -3.36
C ALA A 27 1.29 13.01 -4.15
N MET A 28 0.94 11.92 -3.45
CA MET A 28 0.42 10.70 -4.08
C MET A 28 -0.99 10.88 -4.66
N SER A 29 -1.83 11.72 -4.06
CA SER A 29 -3.17 12.03 -4.56
C SER A 29 -3.21 13.18 -5.57
N SER A 30 -2.11 13.95 -5.71
CA SER A 30 -1.96 15.07 -6.66
C SER A 30 -2.29 14.66 -8.10
N SER A 31 -2.81 15.56 -8.92
CA SER A 31 -2.97 15.33 -10.37
C SER A 31 -1.64 15.39 -11.14
N SER A 32 -0.58 15.87 -10.50
CA SER A 32 0.77 15.93 -11.07
C SER A 32 1.43 14.56 -11.05
N VAL A 33 1.72 14.03 -12.24
CA VAL A 33 2.52 12.80 -12.42
C VAL A 33 3.89 12.93 -11.75
N TRP A 34 4.48 14.13 -11.79
CA TRP A 34 5.79 14.39 -11.18
C TRP A 34 5.73 14.30 -9.65
N ASP A 35 4.66 14.82 -9.01
CA ASP A 35 4.49 14.75 -7.56
C ASP A 35 4.38 13.29 -7.11
N ARG A 36 3.52 12.50 -7.79
CA ARG A 36 3.33 11.08 -7.48
C ARG A 36 4.61 10.28 -7.63
N ALA A 37 5.31 10.44 -8.75
CA ALA A 37 6.57 9.75 -9.00
C ALA A 37 7.65 10.12 -7.97
N THR A 38 7.71 11.39 -7.59
CA THR A 38 8.63 11.88 -6.56
C THR A 38 8.29 11.30 -5.18
N ALA A 39 7.00 11.27 -4.81
CA ALA A 39 6.55 10.68 -3.56
C ALA A 39 6.88 9.19 -3.46
N LEU A 40 6.60 8.41 -4.51
CA LEU A 40 6.93 6.98 -4.55
C LEU A 40 8.44 6.74 -4.52
N THR A 41 9.23 7.56 -5.23
CA THR A 41 10.69 7.50 -5.16
C THR A 41 11.19 7.79 -3.74
N PHE A 42 10.60 8.77 -3.07
CA PHE A 42 10.92 9.11 -1.69
C PHE A 42 10.60 7.94 -0.75
N LEU A 43 9.40 7.38 -0.83
CA LEU A 43 8.97 6.25 0.01
C LEU A 43 9.83 5.00 -0.18
N ARG A 44 10.35 4.77 -1.40
CA ARG A 44 11.31 3.69 -1.65
C ARG A 44 12.67 3.92 -0.97
N LEU A 45 13.09 5.18 -0.83
CA LEU A 45 14.36 5.55 -0.19
C LEU A 45 14.24 5.70 1.34
N PHE A 46 13.06 6.07 1.82
CA PHE A 46 12.72 6.33 3.22
C PHE A 46 11.47 5.51 3.59
N PRO A 47 11.63 4.18 3.76
CA PRO A 47 10.50 3.26 3.93
C PRO A 47 9.76 3.43 5.26
N GLU A 48 10.29 4.18 6.23
CA GLU A 48 9.68 4.33 7.55
C GLU A 48 8.31 5.04 7.53
N ASP A 49 8.00 5.79 6.47
CA ASP A 49 6.70 6.45 6.31
C ASP A 49 5.64 5.55 5.65
N VAL A 50 6.04 4.43 5.03
CA VAL A 50 5.16 3.53 4.28
C VAL A 50 4.04 2.93 5.14
N PRO A 51 4.26 2.46 6.39
CA PRO A 51 3.17 1.90 7.20
C PRO A 51 2.00 2.88 7.42
N ASN A 52 2.28 4.18 7.55
CA ASN A 52 1.25 5.21 7.72
C ASN A 52 0.50 5.54 6.43
N LEU A 53 1.01 5.08 5.28
CA LEU A 53 0.51 5.37 3.95
C LEU A 53 0.11 4.08 3.20
N LEU A 54 0.04 2.95 3.91
CA LEU A 54 -0.09 1.63 3.33
C LEU A 54 -1.39 1.48 2.51
N GLU A 55 -2.51 1.98 3.03
CA GLU A 55 -3.81 1.91 2.34
C GLU A 55 -3.77 2.68 1.01
N ALA A 56 -3.25 3.91 1.01
CA ALA A 56 -3.10 4.70 -0.21
C ALA A 56 -2.14 4.03 -1.22
N LEU A 57 -1.10 3.35 -0.75
CA LEU A 57 -0.19 2.61 -1.62
C LEU A 57 -0.86 1.37 -2.23
N VAL A 58 -1.68 0.64 -1.47
CA VAL A 58 -2.48 -0.48 -1.99
C VAL A 58 -3.47 0.00 -3.06
N ASP A 59 -4.15 1.12 -2.83
CA ASP A 59 -5.01 1.75 -3.85
C ASP A 59 -4.23 2.10 -5.14
N MET A 60 -2.99 2.58 -5.00
CA MET A 60 -2.11 2.84 -6.14
C MET A 60 -1.65 1.55 -6.82
N CYS A 61 -1.48 0.45 -6.08
CA CYS A 61 -1.21 -0.88 -6.63
C CYS A 61 -2.35 -1.38 -7.53
N LEU A 62 -3.58 -1.04 -7.16
CA LEU A 62 -4.77 -1.33 -7.96
C LEU A 62 -4.92 -0.43 -9.18
N SER A 63 -4.13 0.64 -9.30
CA SER A 63 -4.18 1.57 -10.43
C SER A 63 -3.16 1.20 -11.52
N THR A 64 -3.61 1.09 -12.77
CA THR A 64 -2.78 0.63 -13.91
C THR A 64 -1.49 1.42 -14.14
N GLY A 65 -1.45 2.71 -13.80
CA GLY A 65 -0.28 3.57 -14.05
C GLY A 65 0.79 3.57 -12.95
N TRP A 66 0.47 3.08 -11.76
CA TRP A 66 1.33 3.23 -10.57
C TRP A 66 1.65 1.92 -9.88
N ALA A 67 1.08 0.80 -10.35
CA ALA A 67 1.12 -0.47 -9.67
C ALA A 67 2.54 -0.90 -9.26
N GLN A 68 3.45 -0.95 -10.23
CA GLN A 68 4.83 -1.36 -9.98
C GLN A 68 5.55 -0.44 -8.99
N ALA A 69 5.42 0.88 -9.15
CA ALA A 69 6.12 1.85 -8.31
C ALA A 69 5.61 1.84 -6.86
N ALA A 70 4.31 1.63 -6.67
CA ALA A 70 3.71 1.45 -5.35
C ALA A 70 4.14 0.11 -4.71
N SER A 71 4.13 -1.00 -5.46
CA SER A 71 4.65 -2.29 -4.99
C SER A 71 6.12 -2.20 -4.57
N GLU A 72 6.96 -1.48 -5.31
CA GLU A 72 8.36 -1.26 -4.94
C GLU A 72 8.51 -0.48 -3.62
N ALA A 73 7.67 0.52 -3.36
CA ALA A 73 7.67 1.26 -2.10
C ALA A 73 7.23 0.36 -0.93
N ILE A 74 6.16 -0.43 -1.11
CA ILE A 74 5.70 -1.41 -0.11
C ILE A 74 6.82 -2.43 0.17
N ARG A 75 7.45 -2.98 -0.87
CA ARG A 75 8.55 -3.96 -0.73
C ARG A 75 9.75 -3.40 0.01
N ALA A 76 10.06 -2.12 -0.17
CA ALA A 76 11.16 -1.45 0.54
C ALA A 76 10.91 -1.41 2.05
N ALA A 77 9.64 -1.27 2.46
CA ALA A 77 9.21 -1.24 3.86
C ALA A 77 8.71 -2.58 4.41
N ARG A 78 8.89 -3.70 3.69
CA ARG A 78 8.28 -5.00 4.06
C ARG A 78 8.57 -5.50 5.48
N ARG A 79 9.65 -5.02 6.11
CA ARG A 79 10.01 -5.39 7.49
C ARG A 79 9.34 -4.53 8.55
N ASP A 80 8.86 -3.35 8.15
CA ASP A 80 8.22 -2.36 9.02
C ASP A 80 6.68 -2.40 8.90
N ILE A 81 6.16 -3.11 7.89
CA ILE A 81 4.73 -3.35 7.69
C ILE A 81 4.28 -4.47 8.61
N ASP A 82 3.21 -4.21 9.37
CA ASP A 82 2.47 -5.22 10.10
C ASP A 82 1.68 -6.09 9.12
N SER A 83 1.93 -7.41 9.11
CA SER A 83 1.25 -8.34 8.20
C SER A 83 -0.25 -8.42 8.46
N ALA A 84 -0.69 -8.25 9.71
CA ALA A 84 -2.12 -8.23 10.05
C ALA A 84 -2.80 -6.99 9.45
N GLN A 85 -2.16 -5.82 9.54
CA GLN A 85 -2.66 -4.58 8.96
C GLN A 85 -2.76 -4.68 7.42
N LEU A 86 -1.74 -5.23 6.76
CA LEU A 86 -1.77 -5.41 5.31
C LEU A 86 -2.90 -6.36 4.90
N THR A 87 -3.06 -7.47 5.62
CA THR A 87 -4.12 -8.45 5.38
C THR A 87 -5.50 -7.81 5.50
N GLU A 88 -5.74 -7.01 6.55
CA GLU A 88 -7.01 -6.30 6.73
C GLU A 88 -7.31 -5.35 5.56
N ILE A 89 -6.32 -4.58 5.10
CA ILE A 89 -6.48 -3.68 3.94
C ILE A 89 -6.85 -4.47 2.69
N VAL A 90 -6.15 -5.58 2.42
CA VAL A 90 -6.43 -6.45 1.28
C VAL A 90 -7.86 -7.01 1.35
N GLU A 91 -8.29 -7.54 2.50
CA GLU A 91 -9.64 -8.08 2.67
C GLU A 91 -10.74 -7.06 2.37
N ARG A 92 -10.54 -5.79 2.76
CA ARG A 92 -11.49 -4.72 2.44
C ARG A 92 -11.67 -4.55 0.93
N HIS A 93 -10.59 -4.61 0.15
CA HIS A 93 -10.69 -4.55 -1.31
C HIS A 93 -11.34 -5.79 -1.93
N LEU A 94 -11.10 -6.99 -1.38
CA LEU A 94 -11.71 -8.24 -1.88
C LEU A 94 -13.23 -8.30 -1.67
N SER A 95 -13.76 -7.56 -0.69
CA SER A 95 -15.20 -7.59 -0.38
C SER A 95 -16.10 -7.07 -1.50
N SER A 96 -15.57 -6.22 -2.37
CA SER A 96 -16.26 -5.63 -3.52
C SER A 96 -15.54 -5.82 -4.84
N GLY A 97 -14.38 -6.48 -4.84
CA GLY A 97 -13.50 -6.59 -6.00
C GLY A 97 -13.91 -7.69 -6.97
N ASP A 98 -13.52 -7.51 -8.24
CA ASP A 98 -13.68 -8.49 -9.31
C ASP A 98 -12.40 -9.34 -9.52
N ALA A 99 -12.41 -10.22 -10.52
CA ALA A 99 -11.24 -11.05 -10.82
C ALA A 99 -9.97 -10.23 -11.15
N GLU A 100 -10.12 -9.03 -11.72
CA GLU A 100 -8.99 -8.16 -12.02
C GLU A 100 -8.39 -7.58 -10.72
N ASP A 101 -9.22 -7.19 -9.75
CA ASP A 101 -8.76 -6.75 -8.44
C ASP A 101 -8.01 -7.87 -7.70
N TYR A 102 -8.53 -9.10 -7.73
CA TYR A 102 -7.84 -10.27 -7.16
C TYR A 102 -6.48 -10.50 -7.82
N LEU A 103 -6.41 -10.43 -9.15
CA LEU A 103 -5.16 -10.59 -9.89
C LEU A 103 -4.14 -9.49 -9.54
N ARG A 104 -4.58 -8.23 -9.45
CA ARG A 104 -3.71 -7.09 -9.10
C ARG A 104 -3.19 -7.20 -7.68
N LEU A 105 -4.05 -7.55 -6.71
CA LEU A 105 -3.64 -7.76 -5.32
C LEU A 105 -2.68 -8.95 -5.19
N ALA A 106 -2.97 -10.07 -5.84
CA ALA A 106 -2.10 -11.25 -5.82
C ALA A 106 -0.71 -10.94 -6.41
N SER A 107 -0.67 -10.18 -7.51
CA SER A 107 0.58 -9.71 -8.12
C SER A 107 1.36 -8.79 -7.19
N MET A 108 0.69 -7.79 -6.59
CA MET A 108 1.31 -6.89 -5.62
C MET A 108 1.88 -7.65 -4.42
N LEU A 109 1.11 -8.58 -3.83
CA LEU A 109 1.55 -9.37 -2.66
C LEU A 109 2.74 -10.27 -3.00
N THR A 110 2.78 -10.78 -4.22
CA THR A 110 3.92 -11.54 -4.74
C THR A 110 5.16 -10.63 -4.88
N ASP A 111 4.99 -9.44 -5.44
CA ASP A 111 6.07 -8.47 -5.64
C ASP A 111 6.69 -7.99 -4.32
N CYS A 112 5.85 -7.77 -3.30
CA CYS A 112 6.31 -7.33 -1.98
C CYS A 112 6.70 -8.50 -1.04
N GLU A 113 6.56 -9.75 -1.49
CA GLU A 113 6.84 -10.97 -0.73
C GLU A 113 5.96 -11.13 0.52
N ALA A 114 4.73 -10.60 0.49
CA ALA A 114 3.74 -10.71 1.56
C ALA A 114 2.99 -12.05 1.48
N TRP A 115 3.72 -13.15 1.68
CA TRP A 115 3.21 -14.51 1.46
C TRP A 115 2.03 -14.90 2.36
N GLU A 116 1.98 -14.37 3.59
CA GLU A 116 0.86 -14.61 4.51
C GLU A 116 -0.45 -14.03 3.97
N SER A 117 -0.43 -12.74 3.61
CA SER A 117 -1.58 -12.08 2.99
C SER A 117 -1.94 -12.68 1.62
N LEU A 118 -0.95 -13.16 0.85
CA LEU A 118 -1.21 -13.88 -0.41
C LEU A 118 -1.93 -15.20 -0.16
N GLY A 119 -1.54 -15.95 0.88
CA GLY A 119 -2.22 -17.18 1.29
C GLY A 119 -3.70 -16.93 1.62
N MET A 120 -3.97 -15.92 2.46
CA MET A 120 -5.34 -15.49 2.76
C MET A 120 -6.13 -15.13 1.50
N LEU A 121 -5.54 -14.35 0.59
CA LEU A 121 -6.21 -13.96 -0.66
C LEU A 121 -6.57 -15.18 -1.51
N ILE A 122 -5.67 -16.15 -1.62
CA ILE A 122 -5.88 -17.39 -2.39
C ILE A 122 -7.00 -18.23 -1.76
N GLU A 123 -6.99 -18.40 -0.44
CA GLU A 123 -8.06 -19.10 0.27
C GLU A 123 -9.41 -18.44 0.00
N ARG A 124 -9.48 -17.12 0.14
CA ARG A 124 -10.69 -16.34 -0.12
C ARG A 124 -11.16 -16.45 -1.57
N ALA A 125 -10.22 -16.49 -2.52
CA ALA A 125 -10.50 -16.63 -3.94
C ALA A 125 -11.09 -18.01 -4.27
N PHE A 126 -10.60 -19.09 -3.65
CA PHE A 126 -11.18 -20.44 -3.80
C PHE A 126 -12.63 -20.54 -3.31
N GLU A 127 -12.99 -19.77 -2.27
CA GLU A 127 -14.35 -19.70 -1.75
C GLU A 127 -15.32 -18.88 -2.63
N SER A 128 -14.81 -18.17 -3.64
CA SER A 128 -15.64 -17.35 -4.53
C SER A 128 -16.55 -18.22 -5.40
N ASN A 129 -17.78 -17.73 -5.63
CA ASN A 129 -18.69 -18.32 -6.60
C ASN A 129 -18.32 -17.96 -8.04
N ASP A 130 -17.49 -16.94 -8.24
CA ASP A 130 -17.00 -16.51 -9.55
C ASP A 130 -15.88 -17.45 -10.05
N PRO A 131 -16.03 -18.10 -11.23
CA PRO A 131 -14.99 -18.94 -11.79
C PRO A 131 -13.69 -18.19 -12.13
N GLU A 132 -13.75 -16.92 -12.53
CA GLU A 132 -12.56 -16.15 -12.90
C GLU A 132 -11.70 -15.84 -11.66
N ILE A 133 -12.35 -15.50 -10.54
CA ILE A 133 -11.65 -15.34 -9.25
C ILE A 133 -10.99 -16.65 -8.80
N ARG A 134 -11.66 -17.80 -8.98
CA ARG A 134 -11.07 -19.11 -8.65
C ARG A 134 -9.89 -19.47 -9.55
N GLU A 135 -9.89 -19.04 -10.81
CA GLU A 135 -8.77 -19.22 -11.73
C GLU A 135 -7.51 -18.49 -11.23
N VAL A 136 -7.66 -17.24 -10.75
CA VAL A 136 -6.56 -16.51 -10.10
C VAL A 136 -5.96 -17.32 -8.93
N ALA A 137 -6.82 -17.93 -8.09
CA ALA A 137 -6.35 -18.77 -6.98
C ALA A 137 -5.51 -19.96 -7.47
N HIS A 138 -5.93 -20.62 -8.55
CA HIS A 138 -5.22 -21.73 -9.16
C HIS A 138 -3.83 -21.30 -9.69
N ASP A 139 -3.78 -20.23 -10.46
CA ASP A 139 -2.54 -19.73 -11.09
C ASP A 139 -1.46 -19.39 -10.06
N PHE A 140 -1.85 -18.70 -8.99
CA PHE A 140 -0.92 -18.30 -7.93
C PHE A 140 -0.55 -19.47 -7.00
N THR A 141 -1.46 -20.43 -6.78
CA THR A 141 -1.14 -21.66 -6.05
C THR A 141 -0.11 -22.50 -6.81
N GLU A 142 -0.27 -22.66 -8.13
CA GLU A 142 0.68 -23.39 -8.97
C GLU A 142 2.05 -22.71 -8.98
N SER A 143 2.07 -21.37 -9.12
CA SER A 143 3.29 -20.58 -9.22
C SER A 143 4.03 -20.44 -7.88
N HIS A 144 3.31 -20.34 -6.76
CA HIS A 144 3.86 -19.88 -5.48
C HIS A 144 3.50 -20.75 -4.27
N GLY A 145 2.78 -21.86 -4.43
CA GLY A 145 2.29 -22.69 -3.32
C GLY A 145 3.37 -23.19 -2.34
N ARG A 146 4.64 -23.29 -2.77
CA ARG A 146 5.76 -23.66 -1.88
C ARG A 146 6.20 -22.56 -0.90
N LYS A 147 5.76 -21.32 -1.12
CA LYS A 147 6.09 -20.15 -0.30
C LYS A 147 4.94 -19.72 0.60
N LEU A 148 3.74 -20.23 0.34
CA LEU A 148 2.56 -19.98 1.16
C LEU A 148 2.73 -20.67 2.53
N PRO A 149 2.21 -20.08 3.61
CA PRO A 149 2.29 -20.64 4.95
C PRO A 149 1.54 -21.97 5.12
#